data_AF-A0A914R0U6-F1
#
_entry.id   AF-A0A914R0U6-F1
#
_cell.length_a   1.000
_cell.length_b   1.000
_cell.length_c   1.000
_cell.angle_alpha   90.00
_cell.angle_beta   90.00
_cell.angle_gamma   90.00
#
_symmetry.space_group_name_H-M   'P 1'
#
loop_
_entity.id
_entity.type
_entity.pdbx_description
1 polymer ?
#
loop_
_entity_poly.entity_id
_entity_poly.type
_entity_poly.pdbx_seq_one_letter_code
_entity_poly.pdbx_strand_id
1 'polypeptide(L)'
;MRMHGTEFEKYLQRYLFPCLAIFGILGNALNLTVLLNRRMRSRANTFLATLAIADVIFLSLLLPNALANYPIFTFNYYFRWFYLHTKVHLLSFANWSSAVAIWCVIAVCADRLIGIRHPLYIRSHVAGYKIKLLIATIVLGPGIFTAYQHVAYKCLVRSYCNGSQLYSRCLPVNQP
;
A
#
# COMPACT_ATOMS: atom_id res chain seq x y z
N MET A 1 -7.60 8.16 -24.28
CA MET A 1 -6.88 6.88 -24.29
C MET A 1 -7.36 6.06 -23.10
N ARG A 2 -7.96 4.88 -23.35
CA ARG A 2 -8.54 4.01 -22.33
C ARG A 2 -7.42 3.42 -21.46
N MET A 3 -7.42 3.72 -20.16
CA MET A 3 -6.62 3.00 -19.16
C MET A 3 -7.31 1.70 -18.69
N HIS A 4 -8.29 1.20 -19.45
CA HIS A 4 -9.10 0.03 -19.15
C HIS A 4 -9.15 -0.84 -20.41
N GLY A 5 -8.85 -2.13 -20.26
CA GLY A 5 -8.93 -3.11 -21.34
C GLY A 5 -10.37 -3.43 -21.71
N THR A 6 -11.29 -3.38 -20.74
CA THR A 6 -12.73 -3.64 -20.94
C THR A 6 -13.61 -2.60 -20.23
N GLU A 7 -14.83 -2.37 -20.71
CA GLU A 7 -15.78 -1.47 -20.01
C GLU A 7 -16.13 -2.01 -18.60
N PHE A 8 -16.02 -3.32 -18.37
CA PHE A 8 -16.20 -3.95 -17.06
C PHE A 8 -15.16 -3.50 -16.02
N GLU A 9 -13.88 -3.46 -16.39
CA GLU A 9 -12.80 -2.97 -15.51
C GLU A 9 -13.03 -1.51 -15.09
N LYS A 10 -13.56 -0.70 -16.01
CA LYS A 10 -13.90 0.70 -15.75
C LYS A 10 -15.00 0.83 -14.71
N TYR A 11 -16.04 0.00 -14.78
CA TYR A 11 -17.10 -0.01 -13.76
C TYR A 11 -16.56 -0.49 -12.40
N LEU A 12 -15.73 -1.54 -12.38
CA LEU A 12 -15.11 -2.03 -11.15
C LEU A 12 -14.22 -0.97 -10.50
N GLN A 13 -13.30 -0.36 -11.25
CA GLN A 13 -12.39 0.67 -10.73
C GLN A 13 -13.13 1.94 -10.32
N ARG A 14 -14.26 2.26 -10.96
CA ARG A 14 -15.04 3.47 -10.65
C ARG A 14 -15.97 3.31 -9.45
N TYR A 15 -16.55 2.13 -9.23
CA TYR A 15 -17.55 1.93 -8.18
C TYR A 15 -17.06 1.04 -7.04
N LEU A 16 -16.43 -0.09 -7.35
CA LEU A 16 -16.06 -1.10 -6.35
C LEU A 16 -14.81 -0.69 -5.57
N PHE A 17 -13.77 -0.21 -6.25
CA PHE A 17 -12.52 0.23 -5.63
C PHE A 17 -12.67 1.38 -4.61
N PRO A 18 -13.37 2.50 -4.90
CA PRO A 18 -13.53 3.56 -3.90
C PRO A 18 -14.37 3.12 -2.70
N CYS A 19 -15.39 2.28 -2.90
CA CYS A 19 -16.14 1.69 -1.80
C CYS A 19 -15.23 0.84 -0.91
N LEU A 20 -14.44 -0.06 -1.48
CA LEU A 20 -13.47 -0.87 -0.72
C LEU A 20 -12.44 0.00 0.01
N ALA A 21 -11.95 1.07 -0.62
CA ALA A 21 -11.01 1.98 0.01
C ALA A 21 -11.63 2.70 1.22
N ILE A 22 -12.86 3.22 1.10
CA ILE A 22 -13.56 3.88 2.20
C ILE A 22 -13.83 2.90 3.35
N PHE A 23 -14.41 1.74 3.06
CA PHE A 23 -14.68 0.72 4.07
C PHE A 23 -13.40 0.19 4.71
N GLY A 24 -12.35 -0.04 3.92
CA GLY A 24 -11.06 -0.51 4.42
C GLY A 24 -10.35 0.51 5.29
N ILE A 25 -10.38 1.81 4.94
CA ILE A 25 -9.80 2.87 5.77
C ILE A 25 -10.59 2.99 7.08
N LEU A 26 -11.93 3.02 7.03
CA LEU A 26 -12.76 3.12 8.22
C LEU A 26 -12.57 1.91 9.14
N GLY A 27 -12.59 0.69 8.60
CA GLY A 27 -12.38 -0.54 9.35
C GLY A 27 -11.01 -0.60 10.02
N ASN A 28 -9.94 -0.26 9.29
CA ASN A 28 -8.59 -0.24 9.85
C ASN A 28 -8.37 0.90 10.85
N ALA A 29 -9.00 2.07 10.65
CA ALA A 29 -8.95 3.17 11.61
C ALA A 29 -9.65 2.81 12.94
N LEU A 30 -10.80 2.13 12.87
CA LEU A 30 -11.49 1.62 14.06
C LEU A 30 -10.63 0.58 14.79
N ASN A 31 -10.04 -0.36 14.05
CA ASN A 31 -9.13 -1.37 14.61
C ASN A 31 -7.95 -0.69 15.33
N LEU A 32 -7.32 0.29 14.69
CA LEU A 32 -6.21 1.05 15.27
C LEU A 32 -6.64 1.79 16.56
N THR A 33 -7.82 2.41 16.57
CA THR A 33 -8.36 3.12 17.73
C THR A 33 -8.53 2.20 18.94
N VAL A 34 -9.05 1.00 18.72
CA VAL A 34 -9.24 -0.01 19.77
C VAL A 34 -7.89 -0.57 20.26
N LEU A 35 -6.97 -0.84 19.34
CA LEU A 35 -5.66 -1.43 19.64
C LEU A 35 -4.67 -0.46 20.31
N LEU A 36 -4.82 0.85 20.07
CA LEU A 36 -4.01 1.89 20.72
C LEU A 36 -4.36 2.10 22.20
N ASN A 37 -5.44 1.50 22.70
CA ASN A 37 -5.81 1.61 24.09
C ASN A 37 -4.74 0.96 25.00
N ARG A 38 -4.23 1.72 25.99
CA ARG A 38 -3.14 1.29 26.90
C ARG A 38 -3.41 -0.04 27.60
N ARG A 39 -4.68 -0.36 27.88
CA ARG A 39 -5.06 -1.63 28.55
C ARG A 39 -4.87 -2.86 27.67
N MET A 40 -4.84 -2.71 26.36
CA MET A 40 -4.74 -3.80 25.38
C MET A 40 -3.33 -3.92 24.78
N ARG A 41 -2.30 -3.32 25.39
CA ARG A 41 -0.97 -3.31 24.78
C ARG A 41 -0.24 -4.65 24.93
N SER A 42 -0.48 -5.56 23.99
CA SER A 42 0.21 -6.86 23.86
C SER A 42 1.11 -6.89 22.62
N ARG A 43 2.00 -7.90 22.54
CA ARG A 43 2.87 -8.14 21.37
C ARG A 43 2.03 -8.31 20.10
N ALA A 44 1.04 -9.20 20.15
CA ALA A 44 0.08 -9.43 19.08
C ALA A 44 -0.63 -8.14 18.64
N ASN A 45 -1.02 -7.30 19.61
CA ASN A 45 -1.74 -6.06 19.33
C ASN A 45 -0.83 -4.99 18.71
N THR A 46 0.48 -5.06 18.95
CA THR A 46 1.46 -4.19 18.28
C THR A 46 1.58 -4.59 16.80
N PHE A 47 1.65 -5.88 16.48
CA PHE A 47 1.66 -6.34 15.09
C PHE A 47 0.36 -6.02 14.36
N LEU A 48 -0.79 -6.22 15.01
CA LEU A 48 -2.10 -5.87 14.45
C LEU A 48 -2.23 -4.36 14.20
N ALA A 49 -1.69 -3.52 15.09
CA ALA A 49 -1.67 -2.07 14.89
C ALA A 49 -0.76 -1.68 13.72
N THR A 50 0.42 -2.27 13.58
CA THR A 50 1.32 -2.05 12.43
C THR A 50 0.66 -2.48 11.12
N LEU A 51 -0.04 -3.62 11.11
CA LEU A 51 -0.80 -4.09 9.96
C LEU A 51 -1.91 -3.10 9.56
N ALA A 52 -2.71 -2.64 10.53
CA ALA A 52 -3.77 -1.66 10.26
C ALA A 52 -3.23 -0.34 9.70
N ILE A 53 -2.06 0.12 10.18
CA ILE A 53 -1.39 1.30 9.62
C ILE A 53 -0.94 1.04 8.17
N ALA A 54 -0.34 -0.12 7.89
CA ALA A 54 0.10 -0.48 6.55
C ALA A 54 -1.07 -0.56 5.56
N ASP A 55 -2.23 -1.09 5.98
CA ASP A 55 -3.42 -1.16 5.15
C ASP A 55 -4.03 0.23 4.87
N VAL A 56 -4.06 1.13 5.87
CA VAL A 56 -4.51 2.52 5.65
C VAL A 56 -3.58 3.24 4.68
N ILE A 57 -2.26 3.08 4.83
CA ILE A 57 -1.28 3.66 3.91
C ILE A 57 -1.48 3.09 2.49
N PHE A 58 -1.60 1.77 2.36
CA PHE A 58 -1.86 1.11 1.07
C PHE A 58 -3.13 1.66 0.39
N LEU A 59 -4.26 1.65 1.10
CA LEU A 59 -5.54 2.12 0.55
C LEU A 59 -5.51 3.62 0.20
N SER A 60 -4.83 4.43 1.02
CA SER A 60 -4.68 5.87 0.74
C SER A 60 -3.80 6.16 -0.48
N LEU A 61 -2.78 5.33 -0.74
CA LEU A 61 -1.95 5.42 -1.95
C LEU A 61 -2.70 4.97 -3.21
N LEU A 62 -3.67 4.06 -3.08
CA LEU A 62 -4.54 3.62 -4.19
C LEU A 62 -5.67 4.61 -4.50
N LEU A 63 -6.10 5.44 -3.55
CA LEU A 63 -7.19 6.41 -3.73
C LEU A 63 -6.97 7.37 -4.91
N PRO A 64 -5.80 8.01 -5.09
CA PRO A 64 -5.53 8.86 -6.25
C PRO A 64 -5.75 8.14 -7.59
N ASN A 65 -5.43 6.85 -7.66
CA ASN A 65 -5.65 6.04 -8.88
C ASN A 65 -7.14 5.79 -9.13
N ALA A 66 -7.94 5.57 -8.08
CA ALA A 66 -9.40 5.48 -8.21
C ALA A 66 -10.02 6.83 -8.62
N LEU A 67 -9.56 7.94 -8.03
CA LEU A 67 -10.05 9.29 -8.34
C LEU A 67 -9.72 9.73 -9.77
N ALA A 68 -8.55 9.35 -10.30
CA ALA A 68 -8.15 9.65 -11.67
C ALA A 68 -9.06 9.03 -12.74
N ASN A 69 -9.85 8.01 -12.38
CA ASN A 69 -10.85 7.41 -13.28
C ASN A 69 -12.18 8.18 -13.31
N TYR A 70 -12.39 9.17 -12.43
CA TYR A 70 -13.57 10.01 -12.47
C TYR A 70 -13.43 11.13 -13.51
N PRO A 71 -14.47 11.36 -14.34
CA PRO A 71 -14.42 12.36 -15.40
C PRO A 71 -14.19 13.77 -14.86
N ILE A 72 -14.74 14.10 -13.69
CA ILE A 72 -14.59 15.42 -13.03
C ILE A 72 -13.12 15.77 -12.78
N PHE A 73 -12.32 14.80 -12.33
CA PHE A 73 -10.88 14.99 -12.07
C PHE A 73 -10.02 14.82 -13.34
N THR A 74 -10.52 14.11 -14.36
CA THR A 74 -9.82 13.90 -15.63
C THR A 74 -9.70 15.18 -16.46
N PHE A 75 -10.68 16.10 -16.35
CA PHE A 75 -10.69 17.37 -17.08
C PHE A 75 -9.82 18.46 -16.47
N ASN A 76 -9.34 18.30 -15.23
CA ASN A 76 -8.44 19.27 -14.62
C ASN A 76 -6.98 19.03 -15.04
N TYR A 77 -6.42 19.95 -15.82
CA TYR A 77 -5.06 19.87 -16.36
C TYR A 77 -3.98 19.75 -15.28
N TYR A 78 -4.09 20.53 -14.20
CA TYR A 78 -3.12 20.52 -13.09
C TYR A 78 -3.09 19.18 -12.37
N PHE A 79 -4.27 18.61 -12.07
CA PHE A 79 -4.40 17.32 -11.42
C PHE A 79 -3.85 16.19 -12.31
N ARG A 80 -4.12 16.26 -13.61
CA ARG A 80 -3.67 15.25 -14.58
C ARG A 80 -2.16 15.26 -14.79
N TRP A 81 -1.55 16.44 -14.86
CA TRP A 81 -0.09 16.58 -14.98
C TRP A 81 0.63 16.06 -13.74
N PHE A 82 0.17 16.48 -12.55
CA PHE A 82 0.70 15.97 -11.28
C PHE A 82 0.49 14.46 -11.15
N TYR A 83 -0.73 13.96 -11.38
CA TYR A 83 -1.04 12.53 -11.28
C TYR A 83 -0.17 11.68 -12.22
N LEU A 84 0.02 12.06 -13.49
CA LEU A 84 0.82 11.28 -14.43
C LEU A 84 2.32 11.28 -14.08
N HIS A 85 2.82 12.37 -13.47
CA HIS A 85 4.19 12.43 -12.97
C HIS A 85 4.37 11.55 -11.72
N THR A 86 3.41 11.58 -10.79
CA THR A 86 3.53 10.88 -9.50
C THR A 86 2.96 9.46 -9.52
N LYS A 87 2.23 9.05 -10.56
CA LYS A 87 1.56 7.73 -10.66
C LYS A 87 2.50 6.56 -10.42
N VAL A 88 3.70 6.63 -10.99
CA VAL A 88 4.71 5.57 -10.89
C VAL A 88 5.25 5.47 -9.47
N HIS A 89 5.51 6.60 -8.83
CA HIS A 89 5.93 6.66 -7.44
C HIS A 89 4.83 6.14 -6.51
N LEU A 90 3.58 6.59 -6.70
CA LEU A 90 2.42 6.14 -5.93
C LEU A 90 2.22 4.62 -6.04
N LEU A 91 2.32 4.05 -7.26
CA LEU A 91 2.17 2.61 -7.47
C LEU A 91 3.33 1.82 -6.85
N SER A 92 4.54 2.37 -6.89
CA SER A 92 5.71 1.75 -6.26
C SER A 92 5.59 1.74 -4.73
N PHE A 93 5.17 2.85 -4.13
CA PHE A 93 4.88 2.93 -2.70
C PHE A 93 3.71 2.02 -2.29
N ALA A 94 2.68 1.90 -3.14
CA ALA A 94 1.59 0.97 -2.90
C ALA A 94 2.07 -0.49 -2.90
N ASN A 95 2.93 -0.87 -3.85
CA ASN A 95 3.51 -2.21 -3.88
C ASN A 95 4.37 -2.49 -2.64
N TRP A 96 5.18 -1.52 -2.20
CA TRP A 96 5.92 -1.61 -0.95
C TRP A 96 4.99 -1.79 0.25
N SER A 97 3.96 -0.95 0.37
CA SER A 97 2.98 -1.04 1.46
C SER A 97 2.24 -2.38 1.48
N SER A 98 1.91 -2.93 0.30
CA SER A 98 1.30 -4.25 0.17
C SER A 98 2.24 -5.37 0.63
N ALA A 99 3.52 -5.32 0.23
CA ALA A 99 4.50 -6.29 0.68
C ALA A 99 4.69 -6.24 2.21
N VAL A 100 4.77 -5.04 2.80
CA VAL A 100 4.82 -4.86 4.26
C VAL A 100 3.59 -5.46 4.93
N ALA A 101 2.39 -5.22 4.40
CA ALA A 101 1.16 -5.81 4.94
C ALA A 101 1.19 -7.35 4.92
N ILE A 102 1.62 -7.97 3.82
CA ILE A 102 1.76 -9.43 3.70
C ILE A 102 2.73 -9.99 4.76
N TRP A 103 3.90 -9.38 4.93
CA TRP A 103 4.87 -9.79 5.94
C TRP A 103 4.35 -9.57 7.36
N CYS A 104 3.59 -8.50 7.61
CA CYS A 104 2.91 -8.29 8.88
C CYS A 104 1.85 -9.39 9.16
N VAL A 105 1.07 -9.79 8.16
CA VAL A 105 0.10 -10.90 8.30
C VAL A 105 0.82 -12.20 8.68
N ILE A 106 1.92 -12.53 7.98
CA ILE A 106 2.74 -13.70 8.29
C ILE A 106 3.26 -13.63 9.73
N ALA A 107 3.76 -12.47 10.17
CA ALA A 107 4.24 -12.28 11.53
C ALA A 107 3.13 -12.45 12.58
N VAL A 108 1.93 -11.94 12.33
CA VAL A 108 0.76 -12.14 13.20
C VAL A 108 0.38 -13.62 13.27
N CYS A 109 0.36 -14.32 12.14
CA CYS A 109 0.07 -15.76 12.09
C CYS A 109 1.13 -16.57 12.85
N ALA A 110 2.40 -16.23 12.69
CA ALA A 110 3.51 -16.88 13.41
C ALA A 110 3.42 -16.64 14.91
N ASP A 111 3.15 -15.41 15.36
CA ASP A 111 2.97 -15.07 16.78
C ASP A 111 1.83 -15.88 17.40
N ARG A 112 0.68 -15.99 16.71
CA ARG A 112 -0.46 -16.82 17.15
C ARG A 112 -0.12 -18.31 17.18
N LEU A 113 0.59 -18.82 16.19
CA LEU A 113 0.98 -20.23 16.14
C LEU A 113 1.96 -20.60 17.27
N ILE A 114 2.96 -19.76 17.53
CA ILE A 114 3.90 -19.92 18.64
C ILE A 114 3.14 -19.87 19.97
N GLY A 115 2.16 -18.98 20.09
CA GLY A 115 1.32 -18.88 21.28
C GLY A 115 0.51 -20.14 21.58
N ILE A 116 -0.01 -20.81 20.55
CA ILE A 116 -0.75 -22.07 20.68
C ILE A 116 0.20 -23.25 20.99
N ARG A 117 1.34 -23.33 20.29
CA ARG A 117 2.31 -24.44 20.43
C ARG A 117 3.08 -24.39 21.75
N HIS A 118 3.42 -23.19 22.23
CA HIS A 118 4.26 -22.99 23.40
C HIS A 118 3.63 -21.96 24.37
N PRO A 119 2.59 -22.35 25.13
CA PRO A 119 1.89 -21.44 26.04
C PRO A 119 2.80 -20.87 27.14
N LEU A 120 3.83 -21.61 27.57
CA LEU A 120 4.83 -21.15 28.55
C LEU A 120 5.81 -20.11 27.98
N TYR A 121 6.03 -20.08 26.66
CA TYR A 121 6.90 -19.10 26.00
C TYR A 121 6.25 -17.71 25.93
N ILE A 122 4.92 -17.62 25.92
CA ILE A 122 4.19 -16.34 26.03
C ILE A 122 4.49 -15.66 27.36
N ARG A 123 4.66 -16.44 28.44
CA ARG A 123 4.98 -15.94 29.79
C ARG A 123 6.43 -15.48 29.90
N SER A 124 7.32 -15.94 29.02
CA SER A 124 8.66 -15.38 28.88
C SER A 124 8.57 -13.99 28.26
N HIS A 125 9.06 -13.00 28.99
CA HIS A 125 9.00 -11.60 28.60
C HIS A 125 10.00 -11.32 27.47
N VAL A 126 9.66 -11.64 26.21
CA VAL A 126 10.39 -11.16 25.04
C VAL A 126 10.47 -9.64 25.14
N ALA A 127 11.70 -9.15 25.18
CA ALA A 127 11.98 -7.75 25.34
C ALA A 127 11.42 -6.94 24.17
N GLY A 128 10.78 -5.81 24.48
CA GLY A 128 10.12 -4.96 23.47
C GLY A 128 11.05 -4.49 22.35
N TYR A 129 12.36 -4.42 22.59
CA TYR A 129 13.33 -4.08 21.55
C TYR A 129 13.38 -5.12 20.42
N LYS A 130 13.20 -6.42 20.71
CA LYS A 130 13.21 -7.49 19.70
C LYS A 130 12.02 -7.37 18.76
N ILE A 131 10.86 -6.99 19.30
CA ILE A 131 9.63 -6.76 18.51
C ILE A 131 9.80 -5.53 17.62
N LYS A 132 10.36 -4.44 18.15
CA LYS A 132 10.66 -3.24 17.35
C LYS A 132 11.66 -3.54 16.23
N LEU A 133 12.72 -4.32 16.52
CA LEU A 133 13.68 -4.76 15.52
C LEU A 133 13.00 -5.59 14.42
N LEU A 134 12.13 -6.54 14.80
CA LEU A 134 11.41 -7.39 13.85
C LEU A 134 10.43 -6.60 12.98
N ILE A 135 9.76 -5.59 13.54
CA ILE A 135 8.93 -4.66 12.74
C ILE A 135 9.82 -3.87 11.78
N ALA A 136 10.97 -3.37 12.24
CA ALA A 136 11.90 -2.64 11.39
C ALA A 136 12.42 -3.50 10.23
N THR A 137 12.74 -4.78 10.45
CA THR A 137 13.15 -5.68 9.37
C THR A 137 12.02 -5.95 8.38
N ILE A 138 10.78 -6.09 8.85
CA ILE A 138 9.60 -6.25 7.99
C ILE A 138 9.31 -5.01 7.16
N VAL A 139 9.63 -3.80 7.64
CA VAL A 139 9.43 -2.56 6.89
C VAL A 139 10.57 -2.32 5.90
N LEU A 140 11.81 -2.49 6.35
CA LEU A 140 13.01 -2.20 5.57
C LEU A 140 13.30 -3.26 4.50
N GLY A 141 13.08 -4.55 4.80
CA GLY A 141 13.37 -5.65 3.87
C GLY A 141 12.62 -5.52 2.54
N PRO A 142 11.28 -5.44 2.54
CA PRO A 142 10.49 -5.16 1.35
C PRO A 142 10.80 -3.79 0.73
N GLY A 143 11.19 -2.79 1.53
CA GLY A 143 11.63 -1.48 1.03
C GLY A 143 12.83 -1.59 0.11
N ILE A 144 13.83 -2.38 0.49
CA ILE A 144 15.02 -2.63 -0.32
C ILE A 144 14.68 -3.43 -1.59
N PHE A 145 13.85 -4.47 -1.46
CA PHE A 145 13.42 -5.28 -2.62
C PHE A 145 12.58 -4.48 -3.63
N THR A 146 11.66 -3.64 -3.15
CA THR A 146 10.83 -2.80 -4.02
C THR A 146 11.61 -1.61 -4.59
N ALA A 147 12.64 -1.11 -3.89
CA ALA A 147 13.56 -0.12 -4.45
C ALA A 147 14.29 -0.64 -5.69
N TYR A 148 14.64 -1.93 -5.73
CA TYR A 148 15.17 -2.55 -6.95
C TYR A 148 14.19 -2.44 -8.13
N GLN A 149 12.90 -2.66 -7.89
CA GLN A 149 11.83 -2.42 -8.88
C GLN A 149 11.83 -0.96 -9.34
N HIS A 150 12.03 0.00 -8.43
CA HIS A 150 12.04 1.42 -8.73
C HIS A 150 13.21 1.85 -9.63
N VAL A 151 14.34 1.12 -9.59
CA VAL A 151 15.53 1.37 -10.42
C VAL A 151 15.44 0.64 -11.77
N ALA A 152 14.76 -0.51 -11.83
CA ALA A 152 14.67 -1.35 -13.02
C ALA A 152 13.77 -0.78 -14.14
N TYR A 153 12.80 0.07 -13.81
CA TYR A 153 11.86 0.65 -14.79
C TYR A 153 11.99 2.17 -14.87
N LYS A 154 12.37 2.70 -16.04
CA LYS A 154 12.32 4.15 -16.32
C LYS A 154 11.00 4.46 -17.02
N CYS A 155 10.17 5.28 -16.40
CA CYS A 155 8.92 5.73 -16.99
C CYS A 155 9.10 7.10 -17.65
N LEU A 156 9.05 7.11 -18.99
CA LEU A 156 9.08 8.33 -19.78
C LEU A 156 7.66 8.89 -19.86
N VAL A 157 7.48 10.10 -19.33
CA VAL A 157 6.26 10.88 -19.47
C VAL A 157 6.47 11.89 -20.60
N ARG A 158 5.76 11.74 -21.71
CA ARG A 158 5.77 12.69 -22.84
C ARG A 158 4.38 13.28 -23.06
N SER A 159 4.33 14.58 -23.32
CA SER A 159 3.12 15.28 -23.72
C SER A 159 2.97 15.22 -25.24
N TYR A 160 1.82 14.76 -25.72
CA TYR A 160 1.43 14.72 -27.12
C TYR A 160 0.23 15.67 -27.35
N CYS A 161 0.05 16.13 -28.60
CA CYS A 161 -1.04 17.03 -29.02
C CYS A 161 -1.13 18.35 -28.23
N ASN A 162 -0.12 19.21 -28.34
CA ASN A 162 -0.12 20.59 -27.80
C ASN A 162 -0.52 20.69 -26.30
N GLY A 163 -0.07 19.73 -25.47
CA GLY A 163 -0.39 19.69 -24.03
C GLY A 163 -1.63 18.86 -23.65
N SER A 164 -2.52 18.53 -24.59
CA SER A 164 -3.82 17.91 -24.26
C SER A 164 -3.75 16.41 -23.92
N GLN A 165 -2.68 15.71 -24.30
CA GLN A 165 -2.51 14.28 -24.05
C GLN A 165 -1.16 13.95 -23.41
N LEU A 166 -1.10 13.88 -22.08
CA LEU A 166 0.05 13.28 -21.40
C LEU A 166 0.02 11.75 -21.51
N TYR A 167 1.13 11.17 -21.94
CA TYR A 167 1.35 9.74 -22.09
C TYR A 167 2.56 9.30 -21.25
N SER A 168 2.40 8.27 -20.42
CA SER A 168 3.48 7.69 -19.61
C SER A 168 3.74 6.25 -20.07
N ARG A 169 4.94 5.97 -20.59
CA ARG A 169 5.36 4.60 -20.94
C ARG A 169 6.52 4.20 -20.02
N CYS A 170 6.35 3.09 -19.30
CA CYS A 170 7.42 2.50 -18.49
C CYS A 170 8.18 1.51 -19.35
N LEU A 171 9.46 1.79 -19.58
CA LEU A 171 10.36 0.94 -20.33
C LEU A 171 11.37 0.31 -19.36
N PRO A 172 11.65 -1.01 -19.49
CA PRO A 172 12.75 -1.61 -18.77
C PRO A 172 14.05 -0.98 -19.26
N VAL A 173 14.95 -0.64 -18.33
CA VAL A 173 16.23 0.05 -18.66
C VAL A 173 17.12 -0.76 -19.61
N ASN A 174 16.85 -2.05 -19.78
CA ASN A 174 17.64 -2.99 -20.59
C ASN A 174 17.16 -3.15 -22.05
N GLN A 175 16.16 -2.40 -22.53
CA GLN A 175 15.78 -2.43 -23.94
C GLN A 175 16.23 -1.13 -24.64
N PRO A 176 17.18 -1.19 -25.60
CA PRO A 176 17.55 -0.05 -26.44
C PRO A 176 16.38 0.40 -27.33
#